data_AF-A0A6I1GIA7-F1
#
_entry.id   AF-A0A6I1GIA7-F1
#
_cell.length_a   1.000
_cell.length_b   1.000
_cell.length_c   1.000
_cell.angle_alpha   90.00
_cell.angle_beta   90.00
_cell.angle_gamma   90.00
#
_symmetry.space_group_name_H-M   'P 1'
#
loop_
_entity.id
_entity.type
_entity.pdbx_description
1 polymer ?
#
loop_
_entity_poly.entity_id
_entity_poly.type
_entity_poly.pdbx_seq_one_letter_code
_entity_poly.pdbx_strand_id
1 'polypeptide(L)'
;MAGNTITIRKMSDEDVSKLKEVAASNHRSMEAQARSILEEYLAGYVAHKIMTTGDLIAEMHRLLEGEGLGPDEDLVPPRDTYMRPVDFDDDDDCS
;
A
#
# COMPACT_ATOMS: atom_id res chain seq x y z
N MET A 1 -26.86 9.84 1.77
CA MET A 1 -25.40 9.80 2.02
C MET A 1 -25.17 10.33 3.42
N ALA A 2 -24.77 9.48 4.37
CA ALA A 2 -24.37 9.95 5.69
C ALA A 2 -23.00 10.63 5.54
N GLY A 3 -22.95 11.95 5.70
CA GLY A 3 -21.70 12.68 5.74
C GLY A 3 -21.09 12.54 7.13
N ASN A 4 -19.88 12.00 7.23
CA ASN A 4 -19.15 11.97 8.49
C ASN A 4 -18.60 13.37 8.76
N THR A 5 -19.00 13.97 9.88
CA THR A 5 -18.52 15.30 10.32
C THR A 5 -17.64 15.13 11.55
N ILE A 6 -16.46 15.77 11.54
CA ILE A 6 -15.53 15.79 12.67
C ILE A 6 -15.39 17.24 13.14
N THR A 7 -15.53 17.48 14.43
CA THR A 7 -15.31 18.80 15.03
C THR A 7 -14.03 18.80 15.84
N ILE A 8 -13.06 19.62 15.44
CA ILE A 8 -11.80 19.81 16.15
C ILE A 8 -11.94 21.07 17.00
N ARG A 9 -11.74 20.96 18.31
CA ARG A 9 -11.82 22.07 19.26
C ARG A 9 -10.43 22.35 19.84
N LYS A 10 -10.22 23.61 20.27
CA LYS A 10 -8.95 24.09 20.84
C LYS A 10 -7.75 23.96 19.90
N MET A 11 -7.90 24.34 18.63
CA MET A 11 -6.74 24.63 17.79
C MET A 11 -6.09 25.95 18.23
N SER A 12 -4.77 26.04 18.11
CA SER A 12 -4.07 27.30 18.31
C SER A 12 -4.47 28.30 17.21
N ASP A 13 -4.52 29.59 17.53
CA ASP A 13 -4.82 30.64 16.54
C ASP A 13 -3.78 30.68 15.41
N GLU A 14 -2.54 30.29 15.70
CA GLU A 14 -1.46 30.15 14.71
C GLU A 14 -1.78 29.06 13.68
N ASP A 15 -2.21 27.89 14.12
CA ASP A 15 -2.53 26.77 13.23
C ASP A 15 -3.78 27.06 12.39
N VAL A 16 -4.78 27.73 12.96
CA VAL A 16 -5.98 28.18 12.22
C VAL A 16 -5.60 29.21 11.16
N SER A 17 -4.66 30.11 11.46
CA SER A 17 -4.20 31.14 10.51
C SER A 17 -3.43 30.53 9.35
N LYS A 18 -2.51 29.60 9.62
CA LYS A 18 -1.78 28.84 8.59
C LYS A 18 -2.73 28.05 7.70
N LEU A 19 -3.73 27.38 8.28
CA LEU A 19 -4.73 26.62 7.52
C LEU A 19 -5.56 27.53 6.60
N LYS A 20 -5.94 28.73 7.07
CA LYS A 20 -6.63 29.74 6.25
C LYS A 20 -5.77 30.21 5.08
N GLU A 21 -4.49 30.51 5.33
CA GLU A 21 -3.56 30.97 4.30
C GLU A 21 -3.38 29.93 3.20
N VAL A 22 -3.13 28.68 3.58
CA VAL A 22 -2.97 27.57 2.63
C VAL A 22 -4.27 27.32 1.86
N ALA A 23 -5.43 27.37 2.52
CA ALA A 23 -6.72 27.23 1.84
C ALA A 23 -6.97 28.35 0.81
N ALA A 24 -6.64 29.60 1.17
CA ALA A 24 -6.76 30.76 0.28
C ALA A 24 -5.82 30.64 -0.93
N SER A 25 -4.57 30.22 -0.72
CA SER A 25 -3.60 29.99 -1.80
C SER A 25 -4.03 28.89 -2.77
N ASN A 26 -4.82 27.92 -2.31
CA ASN A 26 -5.30 26.80 -3.12
C ASN A 26 -6.70 27.05 -3.71
N HIS A 27 -7.28 28.25 -3.53
CA HIS A 27 -8.65 28.58 -3.92
C HIS A 27 -9.70 27.58 -3.39
N ARG A 28 -9.46 27.03 -2.20
CA ARG A 28 -10.31 26.00 -1.56
C ARG A 28 -10.93 26.53 -0.27
N SER A 29 -12.07 25.95 0.12
CA SER A 29 -12.62 26.20 1.46
C SER A 29 -11.70 25.58 2.52
N MET A 30 -11.73 26.13 3.74
CA MET A 30 -10.97 25.61 4.86
C MET A 30 -11.30 24.14 5.15
N GLU A 31 -12.57 23.78 5.05
CA GLU A 31 -13.03 22.39 5.23
C GLU A 31 -12.46 21.47 4.15
N ALA A 32 -12.48 21.90 2.88
CA ALA A 32 -11.92 21.13 1.78
C ALA A 32 -10.40 20.95 1.92
N GLN A 33 -9.69 21.98 2.38
CA GLN A 33 -8.26 21.90 2.66
C GLN A 33 -7.97 20.94 3.82
N ALA A 34 -8.72 21.04 4.93
CA ALA A 34 -8.58 20.13 6.06
C ALA A 34 -8.88 18.68 5.67
N ARG A 35 -9.93 18.44 4.86
CA ARG A 35 -10.23 17.12 4.31
C ARG A 35 -9.06 16.59 3.47
N SER A 36 -8.52 17.39 2.56
CA SER A 36 -7.40 16.99 1.70
C SER A 36 -6.17 16.59 2.51
N ILE A 37 -5.82 17.37 3.55
CA ILE A 37 -4.67 17.08 4.41
C ILE A 37 -4.89 15.77 5.19
N LEU A 38 -6.09 15.58 5.72
CA LEU A 38 -6.44 14.35 6.44
C LEU A 38 -6.42 13.12 5.53
N GLU A 39 -6.94 13.25 4.30
CA GLU A 39 -6.92 12.18 3.31
C GLU A 39 -5.50 11.82 2.88
N GLU A 40 -4.64 12.80 2.65
CA GLU A 40 -3.23 12.59 2.31
C GLU A 40 -2.47 11.90 3.46
N TYR A 41 -2.65 12.38 4.69
CA TYR A 41 -2.05 11.75 5.86
C TYR A 41 -2.55 10.32 6.06
N LEU A 42 -3.85 10.08 5.88
CA LEU A 42 -4.44 8.75 6.00
C LEU A 42 -3.93 7.83 4.88
N ALA A 43 -3.83 8.30 3.64
CA ALA A 43 -3.28 7.53 2.53
C ALA A 43 -1.82 7.14 2.80
N GLY A 44 -1.01 8.07 3.31
CA GLY A 44 0.37 7.80 3.73
C GLY A 44 0.45 6.82 4.90
N TYR A 45 -0.40 6.99 5.91
CA TYR A 45 -0.48 6.07 7.05
C TYR A 45 -0.93 4.68 6.62
N VAL A 46 -1.90 4.56 5.72
CA VAL A 46 -2.38 3.29 5.19
C VAL A 46 -1.32 2.63 4.32
N ALA A 47 -0.66 3.37 3.43
CA ALA A 47 0.43 2.83 2.62
C ALA A 47 1.60 2.35 3.49
N HIS A 48 2.04 3.17 4.44
CA HIS A 48 3.09 2.80 5.38
C HIS A 48 2.65 1.63 6.24
N LYS A 49 1.45 1.66 6.82
CA LYS A 49 0.93 0.58 7.68
C LYS A 49 0.72 -0.71 6.91
N ILE A 50 0.15 -0.69 5.69
CA ILE A 50 0.06 -1.87 4.81
C ILE A 50 1.45 -2.41 4.49
N MET A 51 2.45 -1.55 4.25
CA MET A 51 3.84 -2.01 4.08
C MET A 51 4.49 -2.51 5.39
N THR A 52 4.10 -1.97 6.55
CA THR A 52 4.64 -2.38 7.87
C THR A 52 3.92 -3.62 8.44
N THR A 53 2.70 -3.88 7.97
CA THR A 53 2.01 -5.17 8.03
C THR A 53 2.75 -6.08 7.04
N GLY A 54 3.94 -6.60 7.31
CA GLY A 54 4.21 -7.45 8.47
C GLY A 54 3.42 -8.76 8.44
N ASP A 55 2.31 -8.81 7.70
CA ASP A 55 1.35 -9.89 7.64
C ASP A 55 1.28 -10.48 6.23
N LEU A 56 2.06 -10.01 5.24
CA LEU A 56 2.09 -10.74 3.96
C LEU A 56 2.77 -12.11 4.14
N ILE A 57 3.95 -12.17 4.76
CA ILE A 57 4.62 -13.44 5.05
C ILE A 57 3.86 -14.21 6.14
N ALA A 58 3.31 -13.53 7.15
CA ALA A 58 2.57 -14.20 8.23
C ALA A 58 1.18 -14.68 7.78
N GLU A 59 0.43 -13.95 6.95
CA GLU A 59 -0.77 -14.46 6.27
C GLU A 59 -0.44 -15.49 5.19
N MET A 60 0.68 -15.38 4.47
CA MET A 60 1.11 -16.47 3.58
C MET A 60 1.35 -17.75 4.39
N HIS A 61 2.08 -17.67 5.50
CA HIS A 61 2.29 -18.80 6.41
C HIS A 61 0.97 -19.31 7.00
N ARG A 62 0.05 -18.43 7.42
CA ARG A 62 -1.29 -18.80 7.92
C ARG A 62 -2.17 -19.45 6.84
N LEU A 63 -2.12 -18.97 5.60
CA LEU A 63 -2.83 -19.57 4.46
C LEU A 63 -2.21 -20.93 4.10
N LEU A 64 -0.90 -21.09 4.30
CA LEU A 64 -0.15 -22.34 4.12
C LEU A 64 -0.31 -23.30 5.30
N GLU A 65 -0.64 -22.88 6.52
CA GLU A 65 -0.71 -23.75 7.72
C GLU A 65 -1.70 -24.93 7.62
N GLY A 66 -2.63 -24.93 6.65
CA GLY A 66 -3.56 -26.04 6.40
C GLY A 66 -3.08 -27.10 5.40
N GLU A 67 -2.16 -26.75 4.48
CA GLU A 67 -1.56 -27.62 3.44
C GLU A 67 -0.05 -27.32 3.31
N GLY A 68 0.57 -27.01 4.44
CA GLY A 68 1.93 -26.49 4.50
C GLY A 68 2.93 -27.62 4.42
N LEU A 69 4.00 -27.38 3.66
CA LEU A 69 5.05 -28.36 3.45
C LEU A 69 5.71 -28.74 4.79
N GLY A 70 5.82 -30.04 5.06
CA GLY A 70 6.48 -30.55 6.26
C GLY A 70 7.96 -30.14 6.32
N PRO A 71 8.63 -30.26 7.49
CA PRO A 71 10.05 -29.91 7.63
C PRO A 71 11.01 -30.66 6.69
N ASP A 72 10.52 -31.73 6.04
CA ASP A 72 11.26 -32.60 5.12
C ASP A 72 10.75 -32.51 3.66
N GLU A 73 9.92 -31.53 3.32
CA GLU A 73 9.41 -31.36 1.96
C GLU A 73 10.15 -30.24 1.22
N ASP A 74 10.85 -30.61 0.14
CA ASP A 74 11.65 -29.69 -0.65
C ASP A 74 10.78 -28.63 -1.35
N LEU A 75 11.10 -27.35 -1.10
CA LEU A 75 10.48 -26.18 -1.75
C LEU A 75 10.70 -26.14 -3.27
N VAL A 76 11.62 -26.96 -3.77
CA VAL A 76 12.08 -26.94 -5.14
C VAL A 76 11.67 -28.26 -5.79
N PRO A 77 10.80 -28.25 -6.82
CA PRO A 77 10.59 -29.43 -7.64
C PRO A 77 11.97 -29.94 -8.10
N PRO A 78 12.20 -31.27 -8.11
CA PRO A 78 13.49 -31.81 -8.52
C PRO A 78 13.89 -31.19 -9.85
N ARG A 79 15.10 -30.60 -9.92
CA ARG A 79 15.59 -30.00 -11.17
C ARG A 79 15.53 -31.09 -12.23
N ASP A 80 14.65 -30.90 -13.20
CA ASP A 80 14.53 -31.81 -14.31
C ASP A 80 15.84 -31.74 -15.11
N THR A 81 16.68 -32.77 -14.97
CA THR A 81 17.96 -32.86 -15.68
C THR A 81 17.78 -32.95 -17.20
N TYR A 82 16.54 -33.09 -17.67
CA TYR A 82 16.18 -33.15 -19.09
C TYR A 82 15.60 -31.84 -19.64
N MET A 83 15.48 -30.78 -18.84
CA MET A 83 15.18 -29.46 -19.37
C MET A 83 16.38 -28.95 -20.14
N ARG A 84 16.30 -29.05 -21.47
CA ARG A 84 17.20 -28.38 -22.40
C ARG A 84 17.26 -26.90 -21.99
N PRO A 85 18.45 -26.27 -21.96
CA PRO A 85 18.52 -24.81 -21.85
C PRO A 85 17.53 -24.19 -22.83
N VAL A 86 16.76 -23.20 -22.37
CA VAL A 86 15.97 -22.39 -23.29
C VAL A 86 16.99 -21.55 -24.05
N ASP A 87 17.24 -21.93 -25.31
CA ASP A 87 18.07 -21.15 -26.21
C ASP A 87 17.30 -19.86 -26.51
N PHE A 88 17.81 -18.72 -26.02
CA PHE A 88 17.23 -17.39 -26.27
C PHE A 88 17.64 -16.82 -27.64
N ASP A 89 18.22 -17.66 -28.51
CA ASP A 89 18.78 -17.28 -29.81
C ASP A 89 17.77 -17.43 -30.99
N ASP A 90 16.48 -17.63 -30.73
CA ASP A 90 15.42 -17.54 -31.76
C ASP A 90 14.74 -16.16 -31.72
N ASP A 91 15.55 -15.12 -31.95
CA ASP A 91 15.10 -13.82 -32.48
C ASP A 91 15.03 -13.92 -34.02
N ASP A 92 14.12 -14.72 -34.60
CA ASP A 92 13.78 -14.64 -36.03
C ASP A 92 12.51 -15.46 -36.36
N ASP A 93 11.32 -14.87 -36.17
CA ASP A 93 10.28 -14.82 -37.22
C ASP A 93 9.11 -13.92 -36.77
N CYS A 94 9.34 -12.60 -36.84
CA CYS A 94 8.26 -11.66 -37.12
C CYS A 94 8.26 -11.38 -38.63
N SER A 95 7.46 -12.11 -39.38
CA SER A 95 6.98 -11.76 -40.72
C SER A 95 5.56 -12.26 -40.96
#